data_AF-A0A2V9W0D7-F1
#
_entry.id   AF-A0A2V9W0D7-F1
#
_cell.length_a   1.000
_cell.length_b   1.000
_cell.length_c   1.000
_cell.angle_alpha   90.00
_cell.angle_beta   90.00
_cell.angle_gamma   90.00
#
_symmetry.space_group_name_H-M   'P 1'
#
loop_
_entity.id
_entity.type
_entity.pdbx_description
1 polymer ?
#
loop_
_entity_poly.entity_id
_entity_poly.type
_entity_poly.pdbx_seq_one_letter_code
_entity_poly.pdbx_strand_id
1 'polypeptide(L)'
;MTTTPDHLERRCGQRFNIHVPVSVRLSGAQHESCGFTQDLSSQGTFFYTDFPLAAGEAIEVTLLMPSEITLGESMRVRCQGTVLRVVQPALGTKLGVGVHFTGYEYLAESAPNEVSDSFSRISSLHARPDDERVKVRPETRRVAS
;
A
#
# COMPACT_ATOMS: atom_id res chain seq x y z
N MET A 1 -20.39 2.84 45.25
CA MET A 1 -20.09 3.69 44.08
C MET A 1 -20.31 2.83 42.86
N THR A 2 -21.44 3.00 42.20
CA THR A 2 -21.88 2.15 41.09
C THR A 2 -21.56 2.91 39.81
N THR A 3 -20.42 2.60 39.20
CA THR A 3 -20.05 3.18 37.90
C THR A 3 -20.91 2.50 36.84
N THR A 4 -22.02 3.13 36.49
CA THR A 4 -22.68 2.95 35.20
C THR A 4 -21.66 3.23 34.11
N PRO A 5 -21.32 2.27 33.22
CA PRO A 5 -20.51 2.57 32.06
C PRO A 5 -21.30 3.56 31.21
N ASP A 6 -20.72 4.75 31.10
CA ASP A 6 -21.17 5.89 30.36
C ASP A 6 -21.51 5.47 28.91
N HIS A 7 -22.56 6.10 28.43
CA HIS A 7 -22.97 6.21 27.03
C HIS A 7 -21.76 6.58 26.13
N LEU A 8 -21.91 6.53 24.79
CA LEU A 8 -20.95 6.97 23.73
C LEU A 8 -20.02 5.83 23.27
N GLU A 9 -20.17 5.20 22.11
CA GLU A 9 -20.28 5.77 20.77
C GLU A 9 -20.74 4.65 19.82
N ARG A 10 -21.92 4.78 19.20
CA ARG A 10 -22.50 3.75 18.30
C ARG A 10 -21.81 3.70 16.91
N ARG A 11 -20.57 4.22 16.83
CA ARG A 11 -19.74 4.33 15.62
C ARG A 11 -18.28 4.01 15.98
N CYS A 12 -18.01 2.74 16.30
CA CYS A 12 -16.67 2.25 16.64
C CYS A 12 -15.75 2.19 15.41
N GLY A 13 -15.06 3.28 15.10
CA GLY A 13 -13.93 3.25 14.17
C GLY A 13 -13.50 4.65 13.76
N GLN A 14 -12.25 5.02 14.05
CA GLN A 14 -11.66 6.25 13.53
C GLN A 14 -11.70 6.20 12.00
N ARG A 15 -12.48 7.10 11.40
CA ARG A 15 -12.52 7.26 9.94
C ARG A 15 -11.40 8.18 9.52
N PHE A 16 -10.45 7.62 8.80
CA PHE A 16 -9.43 8.41 8.16
C PHE A 16 -9.90 8.72 6.74
N ASN A 17 -10.06 10.02 6.45
CA ASN A 17 -10.30 10.49 5.09
C ASN A 17 -8.98 10.40 4.32
N ILE A 18 -8.68 9.21 3.83
CA ILE A 18 -7.44 8.90 3.13
C ILE A 18 -7.80 8.45 1.73
N HIS A 19 -7.12 9.04 0.77
CA HIS A 19 -7.19 8.67 -0.63
C HIS A 19 -6.00 7.79 -0.99
N VAL A 20 -6.05 6.53 -0.56
CA VAL A 20 -5.03 5.53 -0.94
C VAL A 20 -5.56 4.64 -2.06
N PRO A 21 -4.68 4.23 -2.99
CA PRO A 21 -5.02 3.22 -3.98
C PRO A 21 -5.30 1.89 -3.27
N VAL A 22 -6.34 1.20 -3.75
CA VAL A 22 -6.74 -0.11 -3.24
C VAL A 22 -6.93 -1.08 -4.39
N SER A 23 -6.52 -2.32 -4.17
CA SER A 23 -6.83 -3.44 -5.05
C SER A 23 -8.04 -4.17 -4.51
N VAL A 24 -9.03 -4.40 -5.35
CA VAL A 24 -10.30 -5.02 -4.99
C VAL A 24 -10.47 -6.29 -5.81
N ARG A 25 -10.79 -7.39 -5.13
CA ARG A 25 -10.99 -8.69 -5.73
C ARG A 25 -12.31 -9.29 -5.24
N LEU A 26 -13.12 -9.85 -6.13
CA LEU A 26 -14.29 -10.64 -5.74
C LEU A 26 -13.85 -12.02 -5.22
N SER A 27 -14.47 -12.49 -4.14
CA SER A 27 -14.24 -13.84 -3.64
C SER A 27 -14.63 -14.87 -4.70
N GLY A 28 -13.63 -15.59 -5.24
CA GLY A 28 -13.82 -16.58 -6.30
C GLY A 28 -13.53 -16.08 -7.72
N ALA A 29 -13.29 -14.77 -7.91
CA ALA A 29 -12.84 -14.24 -9.19
C ALA A 29 -11.30 -14.23 -9.29
N GLN A 30 -10.80 -14.38 -10.52
CA GLN A 30 -9.39 -14.13 -10.85
C GLN A 30 -9.13 -12.68 -11.27
N HIS A 31 -10.19 -11.87 -11.39
CA HIS A 31 -10.07 -10.48 -11.77
C HIS A 31 -9.86 -9.60 -10.53
N GLU A 32 -8.75 -8.86 -10.52
CA GLU A 32 -8.48 -7.80 -9.58
C GLU A 32 -8.71 -6.46 -10.28
N SER A 33 -9.33 -5.52 -9.58
CA SER A 33 -9.51 -4.16 -10.06
C SER A 33 -8.90 -3.16 -9.10
N CYS A 34 -8.48 -2.01 -9.64
CA CYS A 34 -7.95 -0.93 -8.83
C CYS A 34 -9.05 0.07 -8.50
N GLY A 35 -8.94 0.70 -7.34
CA GLY A 35 -9.82 1.75 -6.87
C GLY A 35 -9.10 2.74 -5.98
N PHE A 36 -9.84 3.74 -5.52
CA PHE A 36 -9.37 4.71 -4.56
C PHE A 36 -10.33 4.80 -3.40
N THR A 37 -9.81 4.68 -2.18
CA THR A 37 -10.59 4.93 -0.98
C THR A 37 -10.95 6.40 -0.86
N GLN A 38 -12.11 6.67 -0.28
CA GLN A 38 -12.56 7.98 0.15
C GLN A 38 -12.48 8.09 1.67
N ASP A 39 -12.96 7.06 2.36
CA ASP A 39 -12.85 6.92 3.79
C ASP A 39 -12.51 5.49 4.18
N LEU A 40 -11.68 5.33 5.20
CA LEU A 40 -11.26 4.04 5.73
C LEU A 40 -11.47 4.01 7.24
N SER A 41 -12.11 2.95 7.72
CA SER A 41 -12.30 2.65 9.14
C SER A 41 -12.09 1.17 9.41
N SER A 42 -11.99 0.82 10.70
CA SER A 42 -11.90 -0.58 11.14
C SER A 42 -13.12 -1.43 10.74
N GLN A 43 -14.31 -0.81 10.62
CA GLN A 43 -15.55 -1.50 10.26
C GLN A 43 -15.81 -1.56 8.76
N GLY A 44 -15.11 -0.77 7.96
CA GLY A 44 -15.45 -0.65 6.56
C GLY A 44 -14.82 0.54 5.88
N THR A 45 -15.07 0.64 4.59
CA THR A 45 -14.55 1.69 3.73
C THR A 45 -15.56 2.07 2.68
N PHE A 46 -15.46 3.30 2.20
CA PHE A 46 -16.07 3.71 0.95
C PHE A 46 -14.96 3.97 -0.06
N PHE A 47 -15.03 3.33 -1.23
CA PHE A 47 -14.07 3.53 -2.30
C PHE A 47 -14.76 3.67 -3.65
N TYR A 48 -14.01 4.21 -4.61
CA TYR A 48 -14.43 4.34 -5.99
C TYR A 48 -13.68 3.36 -6.87
N THR A 49 -14.40 2.61 -7.68
CA THR A 49 -13.83 1.66 -8.65
C THR A 49 -14.60 1.70 -9.97
N ASP A 50 -13.95 1.33 -11.06
CA ASP A 50 -14.60 1.15 -12.37
C ASP A 50 -15.10 -0.30 -12.54
N PHE A 51 -14.96 -1.14 -11.51
CA PHE A 51 -15.39 -2.54 -11.53
C PHE A 51 -16.86 -2.69 -11.09
N PRO A 52 -17.69 -3.44 -11.84
CA PRO A 52 -19.08 -3.66 -11.48
C PRO A 52 -19.18 -4.58 -10.26
N LEU A 53 -19.47 -4.00 -9.09
CA LEU A 53 -19.82 -4.72 -7.87
C LEU A 53 -21.32 -4.64 -7.62
N ALA A 54 -21.86 -5.62 -6.89
CA ALA A 54 -23.24 -5.66 -6.43
C ALA A 54 -23.31 -5.69 -4.91
N ALA A 55 -24.41 -5.19 -4.34
CA ALA A 55 -24.65 -5.29 -2.91
C ALA A 55 -24.84 -6.75 -2.49
N GLY A 56 -24.22 -7.16 -1.39
CA GLY A 56 -24.20 -8.54 -0.90
C GLY A 56 -22.98 -9.35 -1.34
N GLU A 57 -22.17 -8.86 -2.28
CA GLU A 57 -20.99 -9.58 -2.77
C GLU A 57 -19.87 -9.59 -1.72
N ALA A 58 -19.22 -10.74 -1.56
CA ALA A 58 -18.02 -10.87 -0.75
C ALA A 58 -16.78 -10.46 -1.57
N ILE A 59 -15.99 -9.55 -1.02
CA ILE A 59 -14.80 -9.00 -1.67
C ILE A 59 -13.61 -8.99 -0.71
N GLU A 60 -12.43 -8.95 -1.30
CA GLU A 60 -11.16 -8.74 -0.64
C GLU A 60 -10.56 -7.43 -1.14
N VAL A 61 -10.23 -6.53 -0.20
CA VAL A 61 -9.63 -5.23 -0.48
C VAL A 61 -8.22 -5.25 0.08
N THR A 62 -7.22 -5.09 -0.78
CA THR A 62 -5.82 -4.97 -0.38
C THR A 62 -5.39 -3.52 -0.53
N LEU A 63 -4.82 -2.96 0.53
CA LEU A 63 -4.37 -1.58 0.57
C LEU A 63 -3.06 -1.44 1.35
N LEU A 64 -2.30 -0.39 1.04
CA LEU A 64 -1.12 -0.04 1.81
C LEU A 64 -1.51 0.99 2.87
N MET A 65 -1.45 0.61 4.14
CA MET A 65 -1.62 1.53 5.25
C MET A 65 -0.36 2.37 5.39
N PRO A 66 -0.43 3.71 5.24
CA PRO A 66 0.73 4.57 5.40
C PRO A 66 1.16 4.66 6.87
N SER A 67 2.44 4.97 7.07
CA SER A 67 3.09 5.16 8.37
C SER A 67 2.38 6.15 9.31
N GLU A 68 1.69 7.15 8.74
CA GLU A 68 0.87 8.12 9.48
C GLU A 68 -0.27 7.46 10.27
N ILE A 69 -0.74 6.29 9.83
CA ILE A 69 -1.87 5.57 10.45
C ILE A 69 -1.40 4.39 11.28
N THR A 70 -0.36 3.69 10.81
CA THR A 70 0.26 2.59 11.57
C THR A 70 1.15 3.11 12.71
N LEU A 71 1.41 4.42 12.77
CA LEU A 71 2.35 5.05 13.72
C LEU A 71 3.75 4.40 13.65
N GLY A 72 4.14 3.97 12.46
CA GLY A 72 5.32 3.13 12.25
C GLY A 72 5.70 3.02 10.78
N GLU A 73 5.90 1.80 10.29
CA GLU A 73 6.20 1.53 8.88
C GLU A 73 4.94 1.36 8.03
N SER A 74 5.06 1.61 6.72
CA SER A 74 3.97 1.35 5.77
C SER A 74 3.74 -0.15 5.67
N MET A 75 2.49 -0.59 5.81
CA MET A 75 2.17 -2.02 5.89
C MET A 75 1.01 -2.36 4.94
N ARG A 76 1.13 -3.47 4.20
CA ARG A 76 0.02 -3.96 3.38
C ARG A 76 -0.99 -4.68 4.25
N VAL A 77 -2.26 -4.35 4.05
CA VAL A 77 -3.37 -4.93 4.77
C VAL A 77 -4.36 -5.49 3.76
N ARG A 78 -4.76 -6.73 3.95
CA ARG A 78 -5.85 -7.37 3.22
C ARG A 78 -7.07 -7.40 4.11
N CYS A 79 -8.11 -6.68 3.72
CA CYS A 79 -9.40 -6.65 4.39
C CYS A 79 -10.38 -7.54 3.64
N GLN A 80 -11.06 -8.42 4.35
CA GLN A 80 -12.18 -9.17 3.81
C GLN A 80 -13.47 -8.48 4.21
N GLY A 81 -14.44 -8.42 3.30
CA GLY A 81 -15.68 -7.70 3.56
C GLY A 81 -16.80 -8.01 2.61
N THR A 82 -17.96 -7.44 2.90
CA THR A 82 -19.16 -7.57 2.08
C THR A 82 -19.62 -6.21 1.62
N VAL A 83 -19.98 -6.11 0.34
CA VAL A 83 -20.52 -4.88 -0.24
C VAL A 83 -21.87 -4.59 0.40
N LEU A 84 -21.98 -3.45 1.10
CA LEU A 84 -23.23 -3.00 1.70
C LEU A 84 -24.11 -2.28 0.68
N ARG A 85 -23.50 -1.44 -0.15
CA ARG A 85 -24.21 -0.62 -1.13
C ARG A 85 -23.29 -0.21 -2.28
N VAL A 86 -23.92 0.00 -3.43
CA VAL A 86 -23.27 0.52 -4.63
C VAL A 86 -24.02 1.77 -5.05
N VAL A 87 -23.28 2.84 -5.28
CA VAL A 87 -23.75 4.16 -5.68
C VAL A 87 -23.28 4.38 -7.11
N GLN A 88 -24.23 4.60 -8.01
CA GLN A 88 -23.92 4.91 -9.40
C GLN A 88 -23.22 6.27 -9.50
N PRO A 89 -22.24 6.44 -10.42
CA PRO A 89 -21.60 7.73 -10.63
C PRO A 89 -22.66 8.78 -11.00
N ALA A 90 -22.72 9.87 -10.22
CA ALA A 90 -23.50 11.04 -10.62
C ALA A 90 -22.82 11.80 -11.78
N LEU A 91 -21.48 11.80 -11.80
CA LEU A 91 -20.63 12.38 -12.83
C LEU A 91 -19.38 11.47 -13.00
N GLY A 92 -19.11 10.99 -14.21
CA GLY A 92 -17.97 10.13 -14.54
C GLY A 92 -18.32 8.64 -14.72
N THR A 93 -17.32 7.76 -14.62
CA THR A 93 -17.44 6.30 -14.82
C THR A 93 -17.28 5.47 -13.55
N LYS A 94 -16.82 6.09 -12.45
CA LYS A 94 -16.44 5.38 -11.22
C LYS A 94 -17.65 5.15 -10.30
N LEU A 95 -17.92 3.88 -10.01
CA LEU A 95 -18.92 3.46 -9.05
C LEU A 95 -18.42 3.70 -7.62
N GLY A 96 -19.25 4.28 -6.77
CA GLY A 96 -18.97 4.40 -5.34
C GLY A 96 -19.45 3.17 -4.60
N VAL A 97 -18.58 2.49 -3.86
CA VAL A 97 -18.88 1.21 -3.23
C VAL A 97 -18.62 1.32 -1.74
N GLY A 98 -19.66 1.07 -0.94
CA GLY A 98 -19.57 1.01 0.52
C GLY A 98 -19.46 -0.44 0.98
N VAL A 99 -18.43 -0.75 1.76
CA VAL A 99 -18.09 -2.12 2.16
C VAL A 99 -17.97 -2.20 3.68
N HIS A 100 -18.48 -3.28 4.24
CA HIS A 100 -18.29 -3.64 5.63
C HIS A 100 -17.19 -4.69 5.74
N PHE A 101 -16.16 -4.43 6.53
CA PHE A 101 -15.08 -5.37 6.77
C PHE A 101 -15.51 -6.40 7.82
N THR A 102 -15.29 -7.67 7.53
CA THR A 102 -15.49 -8.79 8.45
C THR A 102 -14.20 -9.17 9.18
N GLY A 103 -13.05 -8.89 8.56
CA GLY A 103 -11.74 -9.13 9.14
C GLY A 103 -10.63 -8.48 8.31
N TYR A 104 -9.44 -8.45 8.89
CA TYR A 104 -8.25 -7.95 8.23
C TYR A 104 -7.04 -8.83 8.57
N GLU A 105 -6.14 -8.94 7.60
CA GLU A 105 -4.88 -9.66 7.71
C GLU A 105 -3.74 -8.72 7.31
N TYR A 106 -2.71 -8.66 8.14
CA TYR A 106 -1.50 -7.93 7.81
C TYR A 106 -0.64 -8.81 6.90
N LEU A 107 -0.44 -8.33 5.69
CA LEU A 107 0.49 -8.95 4.76
C LEU A 107 1.87 -8.40 5.11
N ALA A 108 2.75 -9.26 5.61
CA ALA A 108 4.16 -8.96 5.60
C ALA A 108 4.54 -8.57 4.17
N GLU A 109 5.45 -7.61 4.01
CA GLU A 109 6.08 -7.37 2.72
C GLU A 109 6.90 -8.63 2.40
N SER A 110 6.23 -9.67 1.91
CA SER A 110 6.89 -10.80 1.29
C SER A 110 7.74 -10.17 0.22
N ALA A 111 9.06 -10.24 0.43
CA ALA A 111 10.09 -9.80 -0.50
C ALA A 111 9.57 -10.02 -1.92
N PRO A 112 9.66 -9.01 -2.81
CA PRO A 112 9.01 -9.02 -4.12
C PRO A 112 9.17 -10.40 -4.69
N ASN A 113 8.07 -11.15 -4.75
CA ASN A 113 8.04 -12.52 -5.19
C ASN A 113 8.83 -12.52 -6.49
N GLU A 114 10.01 -13.16 -6.48
CA GLU A 114 10.95 -13.07 -7.58
C GLU A 114 10.15 -13.34 -8.84
N VAL A 115 9.88 -12.26 -9.59
CA VAL A 115 9.41 -12.38 -10.94
C VAL A 115 10.52 -13.17 -11.58
N SER A 116 10.21 -14.44 -11.84
CA SER A 116 10.96 -15.32 -12.72
C SER A 116 10.99 -14.63 -14.09
N ASP A 117 11.86 -13.64 -14.21
CA ASP A 117 12.29 -13.07 -15.47
C ASP A 117 13.77 -12.75 -15.30
N SER A 118 14.58 -13.65 -15.85
CA SER A 118 15.97 -13.49 -16.26
C SER A 118 16.47 -12.05 -16.40
N PHE A 119 16.79 -11.37 -15.29
CA PHE A 119 17.63 -10.17 -15.28
C PHE A 119 19.10 -10.53 -14.96
N SER A 120 19.60 -11.64 -15.51
CA SER A 120 21.00 -12.05 -15.36
C SER A 120 21.98 -11.30 -16.29
N ARG A 121 21.72 -10.07 -16.75
CA ARG A 121 22.62 -9.47 -17.76
C ARG A 121 23.17 -8.07 -17.61
N ILE A 122 22.71 -7.16 -16.76
CA ILE A 122 23.28 -5.81 -16.84
C ILE A 122 23.35 -5.08 -15.50
N SER A 123 24.30 -5.48 -14.66
CA SER A 123 25.17 -4.54 -13.90
C SER A 123 26.34 -5.28 -13.25
N SER A 124 27.16 -5.93 -14.10
CA SER A 124 28.53 -6.34 -13.78
C SER A 124 29.50 -5.60 -14.69
N LEU A 125 29.47 -4.26 -14.69
CA LEU A 125 30.53 -3.44 -15.28
C LEU A 125 31.38 -2.86 -14.14
N HIS A 126 32.12 -3.76 -13.47
CA HIS A 126 33.37 -3.41 -12.82
C HIS A 126 34.50 -4.12 -13.58
N ALA A 127 34.67 -3.75 -14.86
CA ALA A 127 35.88 -4.05 -15.60
C ALA A 127 36.81 -2.85 -15.43
N ARG A 128 37.85 -3.02 -14.59
CA ARG A 128 39.02 -2.13 -14.60
C ARG A 128 40.02 -2.69 -15.61
N PRO A 129 40.37 -1.97 -16.68
CA PRO A 129 41.65 -2.16 -17.34
C PRO A 129 42.68 -1.19 -16.75
N ASP A 130 43.79 -1.77 -16.31
CA ASP A 130 45.10 -1.15 -16.08
C ASP A 130 45.52 -0.23 -17.27
N ASP A 131 46.10 0.94 -17.00
CA ASP A 131 47.54 1.22 -17.21
C ASP A 131 47.85 2.73 -17.05
N GLU A 132 49.13 3.04 -16.81
CA GLU A 132 49.80 4.35 -16.94
C GLU A 132 49.97 5.24 -15.68
N ARG A 133 50.82 4.73 -14.80
CA ARG A 133 52.11 5.35 -14.40
C ARG A 133 52.24 6.88 -14.56
N VAL A 134 52.05 7.62 -13.46
CA VAL A 134 52.77 8.89 -13.23
C VAL A 134 53.45 8.86 -11.87
N LYS A 135 54.79 8.73 -11.88
CA LYS A 135 55.65 8.92 -10.70
C LYS A 135 55.58 10.38 -10.27
N VAL A 136 54.92 10.64 -9.15
CA VAL A 136 55.00 11.92 -8.44
C VAL A 136 56.42 12.04 -7.85
N ARG A 137 57.17 13.06 -8.27
CA ARG A 137 58.46 13.45 -7.66
C ARG A 137 58.20 13.89 -6.22
N PRO A 138 58.95 13.43 -5.20
CA PRO A 138 58.86 14.03 -3.88
C PRO A 138 59.66 15.33 -3.87
N GLU A 139 58.95 16.43 -3.62
CA GLU A 139 59.54 17.73 -3.31
C GLU A 139 59.80 17.79 -1.80
N THR A 140 61.03 18.10 -1.38
CA THR A 140 61.30 18.48 0.01
C THR A 140 62.36 19.59 0.07
N ARG A 141 61.85 20.82 -0.10
CA ARG A 141 62.05 22.02 0.73
C ARG A 141 63.42 22.25 1.44
N ARG A 142 64.13 23.30 0.96
CA ARG A 142 64.89 24.39 1.68
C ARG A 142 66.10 23.96 2.55
N VAL A 143 67.20 24.72 2.79
CA VAL A 143 67.65 26.12 2.58
C VAL A 143 69.17 26.19 2.91
N ALA A 144 69.88 27.15 2.28
CA ALA A 144 71.02 27.96 2.76
C ALA A 144 72.16 27.35 3.63
N SER A 145 73.39 27.40 3.12
CA SER A 145 74.45 28.38 3.47
C SER A 145 75.69 28.13 2.63
#